data_AF-A0A7V2KNT9-F1
#
_entry.id   AF-A0A7V2KNT9-F1
#
_cell.length_a   1.000
_cell.length_b   1.000
_cell.length_c   1.000
_cell.angle_alpha   90.00
_cell.angle_beta   90.00
_cell.angle_gamma   90.00
#
_symmetry.space_group_name_H-M   'P 1'
#
loop_
_entity.id
_entity.type
_entity.pdbx_description
1 polymer ?
#
loop_
_entity_poly.entity_id
_entity_poly.type
_entity_poly.pdbx_seq_one_letter_code
_entity_poly.pdbx_strand_id
1 'polypeptide(L)'
;MPEEQQPTLDETQPEDGQSEVAPEPDAQAERGAQVEKELEKAVARYRSLLLASAPDVPQELVKGETVDEVEASFQAARELVERIRQKLEAKLAGGRVPAGAPARSGPDLSTLSPREKILYGLTRGR
;
A
#
# COMPACT_ATOMS: atom_id res chain seq x y z
N MET A 1 80.95 -60.95 9.79
CA MET A 1 80.00 -59.89 9.42
C MET A 1 80.14 -58.78 10.45
N PRO A 2 80.27 -57.52 10.00
CA PRO A 2 80.91 -56.40 10.71
C PRO A 2 80.00 -55.66 11.71
N GLU A 3 80.67 -54.82 12.51
CA GLU A 3 80.16 -53.68 13.29
C GLU A 3 79.31 -52.71 12.45
N GLU A 4 78.44 -51.94 13.12
CA GLU A 4 78.24 -50.47 12.95
C GLU A 4 76.98 -50.08 13.76
N GLN A 5 77.19 -49.54 14.96
CA GLN A 5 77.11 -48.10 15.27
C GLN A 5 75.67 -47.57 15.42
N GLN A 6 75.30 -47.30 16.68
CA GLN A 6 74.42 -46.16 17.00
C GLN A 6 75.32 -44.91 17.06
N PRO A 7 74.85 -43.72 16.63
CA PRO A 7 74.34 -42.78 17.65
C PRO A 7 73.24 -41.77 17.18
N THR A 8 72.55 -41.25 18.19
CA THR A 8 71.79 -39.99 18.39
C THR A 8 71.67 -38.95 17.25
N LEU A 9 70.50 -38.30 17.16
CA LEU A 9 70.22 -36.84 17.03
C LEU A 9 68.67 -36.69 16.95
N ASP A 10 67.98 -36.34 18.03
CA ASP A 10 67.41 -35.01 18.27
C ASP A 10 67.17 -34.16 17.02
N GLU A 11 65.91 -34.03 16.60
CA GLU A 11 65.41 -32.84 15.90
C GLU A 11 63.86 -32.80 16.00
N THR A 12 63.36 -31.84 16.79
CA THR A 12 62.20 -30.98 16.53
C THR A 12 60.84 -31.66 16.26
N GLN A 13 59.90 -31.70 17.21
CA GLN A 13 58.94 -30.62 17.55
C GLN A 13 58.30 -29.87 16.37
N PRO A 14 57.01 -29.51 16.51
CA PRO A 14 56.01 -29.50 15.46
C PRO A 14 56.06 -28.25 14.58
N GLU A 15 55.81 -28.42 13.29
CA GLU A 15 55.50 -27.31 12.39
C GLU A 15 54.07 -26.82 12.69
N ASP A 16 53.99 -25.84 13.58
CA ASP A 16 52.93 -24.85 13.65
C ASP A 16 52.86 -24.06 12.34
N GLY A 17 51.63 -23.74 11.91
CA GLY A 17 51.34 -22.74 10.91
C GLY A 17 50.80 -23.35 9.60
N GLN A 18 49.52 -23.20 9.28
CA GLN A 18 48.90 -21.89 9.12
C GLN A 18 47.39 -21.98 9.37
N SER A 19 47.00 -21.32 10.46
CA SER A 19 45.88 -20.38 10.50
C SER A 19 44.50 -20.89 10.09
N GLU A 20 43.84 -21.59 11.01
CA GLU A 20 42.43 -21.31 11.29
C GLU A 20 42.27 -19.82 11.60
N VAL A 21 42.05 -18.99 10.59
CA VAL A 21 41.29 -17.75 10.80
C VAL A 21 39.84 -18.13 10.57
N ALA A 22 39.26 -18.82 11.54
CA ALA A 22 37.83 -18.71 11.78
C ALA A 22 37.61 -17.24 12.20
N PRO A 23 36.96 -16.39 11.39
CA PRO A 23 36.57 -15.09 11.88
C PRO A 23 35.61 -15.30 13.04
N GLU A 24 35.96 -14.73 14.19
CA GLU A 24 35.16 -14.63 15.42
C GLU A 24 33.66 -14.50 15.09
N PRO A 25 32.80 -15.45 15.52
CA PRO A 25 31.37 -15.46 15.20
C PRO A 25 30.66 -14.19 15.68
N ASP A 26 31.18 -13.56 16.72
CA ASP A 26 30.62 -12.34 17.31
C ASP A 26 30.75 -11.13 16.38
N ALA A 27 31.88 -10.97 15.68
CA ALA A 27 32.09 -9.84 14.76
C ALA A 27 31.22 -9.94 13.50
N GLN A 28 30.90 -11.17 13.06
CA GLN A 28 29.98 -11.39 11.93
C GLN A 28 28.52 -11.17 12.34
N ALA A 29 28.15 -11.61 13.55
CA ALA A 29 26.81 -11.38 14.10
C ALA A 29 26.52 -9.90 14.33
N GLU A 30 27.48 -9.13 14.85
CA GLU A 30 27.34 -7.68 15.05
C GLU A 30 27.15 -6.92 13.72
N ARG A 31 27.88 -7.30 12.67
CA ARG A 31 27.73 -6.72 11.33
C ARG A 31 26.36 -7.05 10.73
N GLY A 32 25.90 -8.29 10.86
CA GLY A 32 24.56 -8.70 10.43
C GLY A 32 23.47 -7.86 11.09
N ALA A 33 23.54 -7.73 12.42
CA ALA A 33 22.58 -6.94 13.19
C ALA A 33 22.60 -5.44 12.85
N GLN A 34 23.75 -4.88 12.44
CA GLN A 34 23.83 -3.49 11.97
C GLN A 34 23.17 -3.32 10.59
N VAL A 35 23.45 -4.22 9.65
CA VAL A 35 22.85 -4.20 8.31
C VAL A 35 21.33 -4.35 8.38
N GLU A 36 20.83 -5.27 9.22
CA GLU A 36 19.39 -5.44 9.44
C GLU A 36 18.72 -4.17 9.95
N LYS A 37 19.31 -3.51 10.97
CA LYS A 37 18.80 -2.23 11.49
C LYS A 37 18.82 -1.11 10.46
N GLU A 38 19.84 -1.06 9.61
CA GLU A 38 19.90 -0.09 8.52
C GLU A 38 18.84 -0.37 7.45
N LEU A 39 18.61 -1.64 7.13
CA LEU A 39 17.60 -2.08 6.18
C LEU A 39 16.19 -1.76 6.68
N GLU A 40 15.87 -2.04 7.95
CA GLU A 40 14.61 -1.65 8.58
C GLU A 40 14.38 -0.13 8.51
N LYS A 41 15.40 0.67 8.81
CA LYS A 41 15.32 2.13 8.71
C LYS A 41 15.11 2.59 7.28
N ALA A 42 15.77 1.96 6.30
CA ALA A 42 15.61 2.28 4.89
C ALA A 42 14.19 1.97 4.41
N VAL A 43 13.64 0.80 4.75
CA VAL A 43 12.27 0.40 4.41
C VAL A 43 11.24 1.34 5.07
N ALA A 44 11.45 1.70 6.34
CA ALA A 44 10.58 2.64 7.04
C ALA A 44 10.57 4.04 6.38
N ARG A 45 11.74 4.53 5.94
CA ARG A 45 11.84 5.79 5.18
C ARG A 45 11.23 5.69 3.79
N TYR A 46 11.41 4.58 3.10
CA TYR A 46 10.79 4.36 1.79
C TYR A 46 9.27 4.41 1.89
N ARG A 47 8.72 3.70 2.89
CA ARG A 47 7.29 3.72 3.21
C ARG A 47 6.77 5.12 3.51
N SER A 48 7.49 5.91 4.31
CA SER A 48 7.04 7.28 4.63
C SER A 48 7.06 8.21 3.42
N LEU A 49 8.02 8.07 2.51
CA LEU A 49 8.06 8.81 1.25
C LEU A 49 6.88 8.45 0.34
N LEU A 50 6.55 7.16 0.22
CA LEU A 50 5.39 6.72 -0.55
C LEU A 50 4.09 7.31 0.00
N LEU A 51 3.89 7.26 1.31
CA LEU A 51 2.72 7.84 1.96
C LEU A 51 2.64 9.36 1.82
N ALA A 52 3.79 10.05 1.83
CA ALA A 52 3.84 11.50 1.58
C ALA A 52 3.49 11.86 0.13
N SER A 53 3.86 11.01 -0.83
CA SER A 53 3.56 11.22 -2.25
C SER A 53 2.11 10.94 -2.63
N ALA A 54 1.41 10.09 -1.86
CA ALA A 54 0.04 9.65 -2.15
C ALA A 54 -0.84 9.70 -0.87
N PRO A 55 -1.30 10.90 -0.45
CA PRO A 55 -2.10 11.08 0.76
C PRO A 55 -3.48 10.39 0.68
N ASP A 56 -3.94 10.06 -0.53
CA ASP A 56 -5.20 9.33 -0.76
C ASP A 56 -5.11 7.84 -0.38
N VAL A 57 -3.90 7.29 -0.21
CA VAL A 57 -3.68 5.88 0.12
C VAL A 57 -3.57 5.71 1.64
N PRO A 58 -4.48 4.95 2.27
CA PRO A 58 -4.42 4.68 3.71
C PRO A 58 -3.14 3.96 4.11
N GLN A 59 -2.52 4.44 5.19
CA GLN A 59 -1.28 3.88 5.74
C GLN A 59 -1.44 2.41 6.17
N GLU A 60 -2.66 2.01 6.52
CA GLU A 60 -3.02 0.64 6.94
C GLU A 60 -2.92 -0.38 5.79
N LEU A 61 -3.02 0.08 4.54
CA LEU A 61 -2.98 -0.78 3.35
C LEU A 61 -1.58 -1.01 2.79
N VAL A 62 -0.59 -0.24 3.22
CA VAL A 62 0.81 -0.49 2.88
C VAL A 62 1.35 -1.40 3.99
N LYS A 63 1.83 -2.60 3.69
CA LYS A 63 2.43 -3.54 4.67
C LYS A 63 3.64 -4.20 4.02
N GLY A 64 4.61 -4.61 4.83
CA GLY A 64 5.82 -5.28 4.36
C GLY A 64 7.04 -4.92 5.20
N GLU A 65 7.95 -5.87 5.29
CA GLU A 65 9.27 -5.73 5.94
C GLU A 65 10.37 -5.48 4.89
N THR A 66 10.10 -5.80 3.63
CA THR A 66 11.00 -5.57 2.49
C THR A 66 10.50 -4.45 1.58
N VAL A 67 11.39 -3.89 0.77
CA VAL A 67 11.06 -2.85 -0.21
C VAL A 67 10.04 -3.38 -1.24
N ASP A 68 10.22 -4.61 -1.71
CA ASP A 68 9.36 -5.24 -2.71
C ASP A 68 7.94 -5.49 -2.15
N GLU A 69 7.83 -5.94 -0.91
CA GLU A 69 6.53 -6.11 -0.24
C GLU A 69 5.80 -4.78 -0.08
N VAL A 70 6.53 -3.74 0.34
CA VAL A 70 5.98 -2.39 0.50
C VAL A 70 5.48 -1.85 -0.83
N GLU A 71 6.24 -2.03 -1.91
CA GLU A 71 5.84 -1.61 -3.26
C GLU A 71 4.60 -2.37 -3.74
N ALA A 72 4.59 -3.69 -3.62
CA ALA A 72 3.46 -4.52 -4.03
C ALA A 72 2.18 -4.15 -3.26
N SER A 73 2.30 -3.94 -1.95
CA SER A 73 1.19 -3.53 -1.09
C SER A 73 0.70 -2.12 -1.45
N PHE A 74 1.62 -1.20 -1.78
CA PHE A 74 1.28 0.16 -2.21
C PHE A 74 0.53 0.16 -3.55
N GLN A 75 0.99 -0.62 -4.53
CA GLN A 75 0.30 -0.75 -5.82
C GLN A 75 -1.10 -1.34 -5.65
N ALA A 76 -1.25 -2.40 -4.86
CA ALA A 76 -2.55 -2.99 -4.57
C ALA A 76 -3.50 -1.99 -3.88
N ALA A 77 -2.98 -1.19 -2.95
CA ALA A 77 -3.75 -0.15 -2.28
C ALA A 77 -4.20 0.95 -3.26
N ARG A 78 -3.32 1.38 -4.16
CA ARG A 78 -3.64 2.36 -5.20
C ARG A 78 -4.72 1.85 -6.15
N GLU A 79 -4.59 0.62 -6.63
CA GLU A 79 -5.60 0.00 -7.50
C GLU A 79 -6.97 -0.07 -6.83
N LEU A 80 -7.01 -0.38 -5.53
CA LEU A 80 -8.25 -0.41 -4.77
C LEU A 80 -8.90 0.97 -4.69
N VAL A 81 -8.12 2.02 -4.41
CA VAL A 81 -8.60 3.40 -4.35
C VAL A 81 -9.16 3.84 -5.70
N GLU A 82 -8.45 3.57 -6.80
CA GLU A 82 -8.95 3.89 -8.15
C GLU A 82 -10.25 3.15 -8.47
N ARG A 83 -10.35 1.87 -8.09
CA ARG A 83 -11.59 1.09 -8.28
C ARG A 83 -12.75 1.67 -7.47
N ILE A 84 -12.50 2.15 -6.25
CA ILE A 84 -13.51 2.81 -5.42
C ILE A 84 -13.95 4.13 -6.08
N ARG A 85 -13.00 4.95 -6.56
CA ARG A 85 -13.28 6.20 -7.26
C ARG A 85 -14.18 5.96 -8.48
N GLN A 86 -13.81 5.00 -9.33
CA GLN A 86 -14.60 4.62 -10.51
C GLN A 86 -16.02 4.17 -10.15
N LYS A 87 -16.16 3.33 -9.12
CA LYS A 87 -17.49 2.87 -8.65
C LYS A 87 -18.33 4.03 -8.12
N LEU A 88 -17.73 4.99 -7.43
CA LEU A 88 -18.42 6.16 -6.90
C LEU A 88 -18.87 7.09 -8.02
N GLU A 89 -18.02 7.35 -9.00
CA GLU A 89 -18.36 8.13 -10.21
C GLU A 89 -19.50 7.48 -11.00
N ALA A 90 -19.44 6.17 -11.22
CA ALA A 90 -20.51 5.42 -11.88
C ALA A 90 -21.84 5.53 -11.12
N LYS A 91 -21.79 5.46 -9.78
CA LYS A 91 -22.97 5.63 -8.91
C LYS A 91 -23.52 7.06 -8.97
N LEU A 92 -22.67 8.08 -9.00
CA LEU A 92 -23.08 9.48 -9.14
C LEU A 92 -23.69 9.76 -10.51
N ALA A 93 -23.16 9.15 -11.57
CA ALA A 93 -23.70 9.24 -12.92
C ALA A 93 -25.09 8.57 -13.04
N GLY A 94 -25.26 7.37 -12.46
CA GLY A 94 -26.54 6.66 -12.44
C GLY A 94 -27.56 7.23 -11.45
N GLY A 95 -27.10 7.98 -10.44
CA GLY A 95 -27.91 8.62 -9.40
C GLY A 95 -28.46 10.00 -9.78
N ARG A 96 -28.18 10.52 -10.99
CA ARG A 96 -28.85 11.71 -11.54
C ARG A 96 -30.30 11.38 -11.87
N VAL A 97 -31.12 11.28 -10.83
CA VAL A 97 -32.58 11.26 -10.99
C VAL A 97 -32.97 12.63 -11.57
N PRO A 98 -33.67 12.70 -12.71
CA PRO A 98 -34.17 13.97 -13.23
C PRO A 98 -34.98 14.65 -12.13
N ALA A 99 -34.65 15.92 -11.87
CA ALA A 99 -35.11 16.67 -10.72
C ALA A 99 -36.64 16.69 -10.61
N GLY A 100 -37.20 15.81 -9.79
CA GLY A 100 -38.60 15.82 -9.36
C GLY A 100 -39.62 15.51 -10.46
N ALA A 101 -40.77 14.97 -10.06
CA ALA A 101 -41.93 14.94 -10.94
C ALA A 101 -42.17 16.34 -11.52
N PRO A 102 -42.59 16.47 -12.80
CA PRO A 102 -42.91 17.77 -13.37
C PRO A 102 -43.84 18.51 -12.42
N ALA A 103 -43.56 19.79 -12.17
CA ALA A 103 -44.42 20.62 -11.35
C ALA A 103 -45.86 20.41 -11.80
N ARG A 104 -46.80 20.23 -10.85
CA ARG A 104 -48.23 20.08 -11.17
C ARG A 104 -48.71 21.34 -11.87
N SER A 105 -48.56 21.39 -13.20
CA SER A 105 -49.07 22.45 -14.03
C SER A 105 -50.56 22.22 -14.17
N GLY A 106 -51.35 23.07 -13.47
CA GLY A 106 -52.77 23.19 -13.75
C GLY A 106 -52.99 23.72 -15.18
N PRO A 107 -54.19 23.53 -15.74
CA PRO A 107 -54.53 24.15 -17.01
C PRO A 107 -54.39 25.68 -16.92
N ASP A 108 -53.91 26.30 -17.99
CA ASP A 108 -53.80 27.75 -18.05
C ASP A 108 -55.20 28.38 -18.14
N LEU A 109 -55.58 29.13 -17.11
CA LEU A 109 -56.86 29.83 -17.04
C LEU A 109 -56.72 31.30 -17.47
N SER A 110 -55.54 31.76 -17.87
CA SER A 110 -55.29 33.16 -18.21
C SER A 110 -56.16 33.67 -19.38
N THR A 111 -56.50 32.77 -20.30
CA THR A 111 -57.31 33.05 -21.50
C THR A 111 -58.82 33.07 -21.25
N LEU A 112 -59.28 32.61 -20.07
CA LEU A 112 -60.71 32.56 -19.73
C LEU A 112 -61.19 33.89 -19.14
N SER A 113 -62.40 34.30 -19.53
CA SER A 113 -63.11 35.41 -18.90
C SER A 113 -63.42 35.11 -17.43
N PRO A 114 -63.69 36.13 -16.60
CA PRO A 114 -64.06 35.95 -15.19
C PRO A 114 -65.24 34.97 -15.00
N ARG A 115 -66.24 35.00 -15.89
CA ARG A 115 -67.41 34.12 -15.83
C ARG A 115 -67.05 32.65 -16.10
N GLU A 116 -66.16 32.41 -17.06
CA GLU A 116 -65.73 31.05 -17.44
C GLU A 116 -64.85 30.42 -16.36
N LYS A 117 -64.02 31.21 -15.68
CA LYS A 117 -63.24 30.76 -14.51
C LYS A 117 -64.14 30.25 -13.38
N ILE A 118 -65.23 30.97 -13.10
CA ILE A 118 -66.20 30.60 -12.06
C ILE A 118 -66.89 29.28 -12.42
N LEU A 119 -67.38 29.15 -13.66
CA LEU A 119 -68.00 27.91 -14.14
C LEU A 119 -67.02 26.73 -14.09
N TYR A 120 -65.76 26.94 -14.48
CA TYR A 120 -64.69 25.94 -14.42
C TYR A 120 -64.43 25.42 -12.99
N GLY A 121 -64.46 26.31 -11.99
CA GLY A 121 -64.31 25.92 -10.59
C GLY A 121 -65.51 25.11 -10.06
N LEU A 122 -66.73 25.52 -10.42
CA LEU A 122 -67.96 24.85 -9.98
C LEU A 122 -68.16 23.45 -10.57
N THR A 123 -67.67 23.19 -11.79
CA THR A 123 -67.78 21.88 -12.43
C THR A 123 -66.74 20.88 -11.93
N ARG A 124 -65.57 21.34 -11.47
CA ARG A 124 -64.47 20.49 -11.00
C ARG A 124 -64.52 20.14 -9.50
N GLY A 125 -65.25 20.93 -8.70
CA GLY A 125 -65.35 20.77 -7.24
C GLY A 125 -66.53 19.93 -6.73
N ARG A 126 -67.25 19.23 -7.61
CA ARG A 126 -68.32 18.28 -7.28
C ARG A 126 -67.79 16.86 -7.40
#